data_AF-A0A084XZI9-F1
#
_entry.id   AF-A0A084XZI9-F1
#
_cell.length_a   1.000
_cell.length_b   1.000
_cell.length_c   1.000
_cell.angle_alpha   90.00
_cell.angle_beta   90.00
_cell.angle_gamma   90.00
#
_symmetry.space_group_name_H-M   'P 1'
#
loop_
_entity.id
_entity.type
_entity.pdbx_description
1 polymer ?
#
loop_
_entity_poly.entity_id
_entity_poly.type
_entity_poly.pdbx_seq_one_letter_code
_entity_poly.pdbx_strand_id
1 'polypeptide(L)'
;MHPRRLLCPLLLLLTLPTQADTLNGTVVSVADGDTIIVLHANREQNKIRLGGIDAPEKSQPFGQCSKQSMSALAFGKEGDVQWHKPGQSLTHIL
;
A
#
# COMPACT_ATOMS: atom_id res chain seq x y z
N MET A 1 -2.58 32.47 42.60
CA MET A 1 -3.62 31.59 42.01
C MET A 1 -3.12 31.17 40.63
N HIS A 2 -2.79 29.89 40.43
CA HIS A 2 -2.06 29.42 39.24
C HIS A 2 -2.98 29.18 38.03
N PRO A 3 -2.76 29.82 36.87
CA PRO A 3 -3.46 29.50 35.63
C PRO A 3 -2.79 28.27 35.00
N ARG A 4 -2.91 27.10 35.62
CA ARG A 4 -2.25 25.85 35.17
C ARG A 4 -3.22 24.76 34.71
N ARG A 5 -4.51 25.07 34.54
CA ARG A 5 -5.55 24.05 34.25
C ARG A 5 -6.31 24.23 32.93
N LEU A 6 -6.08 25.33 32.21
CA LEU A 6 -6.76 25.62 30.93
C LEU A 6 -6.01 25.14 29.68
N LEU A 7 -4.79 24.60 29.83
CA LEU A 7 -4.00 24.10 28.70
C LEU A 7 -4.49 22.73 28.19
N CYS A 8 -5.10 21.91 29.06
CA CYS A 8 -5.53 20.55 28.72
C CYS A 8 -6.72 20.43 27.75
N PRO A 9 -7.81 21.23 27.83
CA PRO A 9 -8.93 21.06 26.89
C PRO A 9 -8.62 21.59 25.48
N LEU A 10 -7.67 22.53 25.35
CA LEU A 10 -7.23 23.07 24.06
C LEU A 10 -6.39 22.05 23.27
N LEU A 11 -5.63 21.20 23.97
CA LEU A 11 -4.82 20.14 23.36
C LEU A 11 -5.67 18.98 22.82
N LEU A 12 -6.85 18.73 23.42
CA LEU A 12 -7.76 17.67 22.96
C LEU A 12 -8.49 17.99 21.66
N LEU A 13 -8.57 19.27 21.26
CA LEU A 13 -9.28 19.70 20.04
C LEU A 13 -8.46 19.48 18.75
N LEU A 14 -7.17 19.11 18.85
CA LEU A 14 -6.28 19.00 17.69
C LEU A 14 -6.19 17.59 17.06
N THR A 15 -6.91 16.59 17.58
CA THR A 15 -6.84 15.24 17.03
C THR A 15 -7.75 15.10 15.80
N LEU A 16 -7.21 15.44 14.63
CA LEU A 16 -7.85 15.13 13.34
C LEU A 16 -7.67 13.63 13.03
N PRO A 17 -8.73 12.90 12.65
CA PRO A 17 -8.60 11.51 12.21
C PRO A 17 -7.85 11.47 10.88
N THR A 18 -6.70 10.78 10.85
CA THR A 18 -6.00 10.49 9.59
C THR A 18 -6.71 9.33 8.90
N GLN A 19 -7.28 9.57 7.73
CA GLN A 19 -7.79 8.46 6.91
C GLN A 19 -6.64 7.82 6.14
N ALA A 20 -6.41 6.54 6.41
CA ALA A 20 -5.61 5.68 5.54
C ALA A 20 -6.50 5.23 4.39
N ASP A 21 -6.18 5.66 3.17
CA ASP A 21 -6.90 5.23 1.97
C ASP A 21 -6.51 3.78 1.68
N THR A 22 -7.49 2.88 1.64
CA THR A 22 -7.27 1.47 1.32
C THR A 22 -7.71 1.26 -0.12
N LEU A 23 -6.76 0.88 -0.97
CA LEU A 23 -7.01 0.70 -2.40
C LEU A 23 -7.49 -0.73 -2.65
N ASN A 24 -8.79 -0.88 -2.83
CA ASN A 24 -9.39 -2.15 -3.23
C ASN A 24 -9.24 -2.37 -4.74
N GLY A 25 -8.92 -3.60 -5.14
CA GLY A 25 -8.88 -3.95 -6.55
C GLY A 25 -8.67 -5.44 -6.81
N THR A 26 -8.80 -5.82 -8.07
CA THR A 26 -8.62 -7.19 -8.54
C THR A 26 -7.27 -7.33 -9.24
N VAL A 27 -6.50 -8.36 -8.93
CA VAL A 27 -5.25 -8.65 -9.64
C VAL A 27 -5.58 -9.15 -11.04
N VAL A 28 -5.23 -8.37 -12.05
CA VAL A 28 -5.52 -8.68 -13.47
C VAL A 28 -4.30 -9.16 -14.24
N SER A 29 -3.10 -8.99 -13.69
CA SER A 29 -1.87 -9.50 -14.31
C SER A 29 -0.74 -9.58 -13.28
N VAL A 30 0.25 -10.44 -13.56
CA VAL A 30 1.47 -10.60 -12.77
C VAL A 30 2.66 -10.31 -13.68
N ALA A 31 3.47 -9.33 -13.31
CA ALA A 31 4.68 -8.96 -14.06
C ALA A 31 5.81 -9.95 -13.72
N ASP A 32 6.14 -10.07 -12.44
CA ASP A 32 7.25 -10.83 -11.87
C ASP A 32 6.83 -11.45 -10.52
N GLY A 33 7.73 -12.15 -9.83
CA GLY A 33 7.40 -12.84 -8.58
C GLY A 33 7.09 -11.95 -7.37
N ASP A 34 7.31 -10.64 -7.46
CA ASP A 34 7.01 -9.63 -6.44
C ASP A 34 6.13 -8.50 -6.96
N THR A 35 5.73 -8.54 -8.24
CA THR A 35 5.15 -7.39 -8.94
C THR A 35 3.85 -7.78 -9.64
N ILE A 36 2.75 -7.13 -9.26
CA ILE A 36 1.40 -7.39 -9.75
C ILE A 36 0.77 -6.14 -10.37
N ILE A 37 -0.25 -6.33 -11.19
CA ILE A 37 -1.06 -5.26 -11.77
C ILE A 37 -2.48 -5.44 -11.25
N VAL A 38 -2.98 -4.40 -10.58
CA VAL A 38 -4.29 -4.38 -9.94
C VAL A 38 -5.20 -3.44 -10.69
N LEU A 39 -6.41 -3.92 -11.02
CA LEU A 39 -7.49 -3.15 -11.61
C LEU A 39 -8.42 -2.64 -10.50
N HIS A 40 -8.64 -1.34 -10.48
CA HIS A 40 -9.54 -0.68 -9.53
C HIS A 40 -10.95 -0.50 -10.10
N ALA A 41 -11.89 -0.13 -9.23
CA ALA A 41 -13.28 0.12 -9.60
C ALA A 41 -13.45 1.24 -10.66
N ASN A 42 -12.56 2.23 -10.65
CA ASN A 42 -12.49 3.31 -11.64
C ASN A 42 -11.84 2.87 -12.98
N ARG A 43 -11.53 1.58 -13.14
CA ARG A 43 -10.83 0.97 -14.27
C ARG A 43 -9.38 1.44 -14.45
N GLU A 44 -8.79 2.06 -13.45
CA GLU A 44 -7.36 2.35 -13.46
C GLU A 44 -6.58 1.08 -13.12
N GLN A 45 -5.47 0.88 -13.82
CA GLN A 45 -4.54 -0.21 -13.57
C GLN A 45 -3.29 0.34 -12.91
N ASN A 46 -2.98 -0.16 -11.71
CA ASN A 46 -1.79 0.21 -10.98
C ASN A 46 -0.82 -0.96 -10.92
N LYS A 47 0.44 -0.71 -11.26
CA LYS A 47 1.54 -1.65 -11.07
C LYS A 47 2.04 -1.53 -9.63
N ILE A 48 1.96 -2.61 -8.88
CA ILE A 48 2.26 -2.66 -7.45
C ILE A 48 3.39 -3.66 -7.23
N ARG A 49 4.42 -3.23 -6.52
CA ARG A 49 5.54 -4.07 -6.10
C ARG A 49 5.41 -4.37 -4.61
N LEU A 50 5.46 -5.64 -4.25
CA LEU A 50 5.29 -6.11 -2.88
C LEU A 50 6.51 -5.73 -2.04
N GLY A 51 6.29 -4.95 -0.99
CA GLY A 51 7.36 -4.58 -0.06
C GLY A 51 7.85 -5.79 0.73
N GLY A 52 9.17 -5.89 0.92
CA GLY A 52 9.78 -6.94 1.74
C GLY A 52 9.93 -8.31 1.05
N ILE A 53 9.54 -8.42 -0.23
CA ILE A 53 9.75 -9.60 -1.04
C ILE A 53 10.68 -9.21 -2.19
N ASP A 54 11.80 -9.92 -2.33
CA ASP A 54 12.69 -9.79 -3.49
C ASP A 54 12.60 -11.08 -4.29
N ALA A 55 12.01 -10.98 -5.48
CA ALA A 55 11.79 -12.12 -6.35
C ALA A 55 12.66 -12.00 -7.61
N PRO A 56 13.12 -13.12 -8.18
CA PRO A 56 13.88 -13.07 -9.41
C PRO A 56 13.03 -12.52 -10.55
N GLU A 57 13.60 -11.58 -11.30
CA GLU A 57 12.96 -11.04 -12.50
C GLU A 57 12.88 -12.11 -13.60
N LYS A 58 11.98 -11.94 -14.57
CA LYS A 58 11.78 -12.90 -15.67
C LYS A 58 13.08 -13.35 -16.38
N SER A 59 14.08 -12.48 -16.49
CA SER A 59 15.36 -12.77 -17.16
C SER A 59 16.37 -13.53 -16.28
N GLN A 60 16.12 -13.62 -14.98
CA GLN A 60 16.99 -14.29 -14.03
C GLN A 60 16.66 -15.79 -13.93
N PRO A 61 17.61 -16.63 -13.46
CA PRO A 61 17.31 -18.01 -13.12
C PRO A 61 16.10 -18.09 -12.19
N PHE A 62 15.17 -19.00 -12.49
CA PHE A 62 13.90 -19.21 -11.76
C PHE A 62 12.88 -18.06 -11.82
N GLY A 63 13.12 -16.98 -12.57
CA GLY A 63 12.17 -15.87 -12.71
C GLY A 63 10.79 -16.31 -13.20
N GLN A 64 10.75 -17.20 -14.21
CA GLN A 64 9.50 -17.73 -14.74
C GLN A 64 8.75 -18.61 -13.73
N CYS A 65 9.46 -19.43 -12.94
CA CYS A 65 8.86 -20.23 -11.87
C CYS A 65 8.27 -19.34 -10.77
N SER A 66 9.01 -18.29 -10.37
CA SER A 66 8.55 -17.32 -9.38
C SER A 66 7.27 -16.61 -9.83
N LYS A 67 7.25 -16.14 -11.09
CA LYS A 67 6.06 -15.55 -11.72
C LYS A 67 4.87 -16.51 -11.75
N GLN A 68 5.09 -17.78 -12.11
CA GLN A 68 4.03 -18.79 -12.16
C GLN A 68 3.43 -19.03 -10.78
N SER A 69 4.26 -19.14 -9.75
CA SER A 69 3.82 -19.26 -8.35
C SER A 69 2.97 -18.07 -7.93
N MET A 70 3.45 -16.85 -8.17
CA MET A 70 2.71 -15.62 -7.86
C MET A 70 1.38 -15.55 -8.62
N SER A 71 1.37 -15.94 -9.90
CA SER A 71 0.15 -16.00 -10.72
C SER A 71 -0.86 -16.99 -10.15
N ALA A 72 -0.42 -18.18 -9.74
CA ALA A 72 -1.31 -19.19 -9.16
C ALA A 72 -1.95 -18.73 -7.85
N LEU A 73 -1.25 -17.91 -7.06
CA LEU A 73 -1.73 -17.42 -5.78
C LEU A 73 -2.63 -16.18 -5.91
N ALA A 74 -2.23 -15.23 -6.75
CA ALA A 74 -2.79 -13.87 -6.74
C ALA A 74 -3.69 -13.55 -7.94
N PHE A 75 -3.51 -14.20 -9.11
CA PHE A 75 -4.26 -13.83 -10.31
C PHE A 75 -5.77 -14.01 -10.13
N GLY A 76 -6.55 -12.99 -10.49
CA GLY A 76 -8.01 -12.99 -10.37
C GLY A 76 -8.54 -12.90 -8.94
N LYS A 77 -7.67 -12.75 -7.94
CA LYS A 77 -8.09 -12.52 -6.55
C LYS A 77 -8.39 -11.04 -6.34
N GLU A 78 -9.43 -10.78 -5.55
CA GLU A 78 -9.68 -9.48 -4.96
C GLU A 78 -8.85 -9.36 -3.69
N GLY A 79 -8.26 -8.18 -3.47
CA GLY A 79 -7.48 -7.91 -2.28
C GLY A 79 -7.50 -6.44 -1.91
N ASP A 80 -7.39 -6.19 -0.61
CA ASP A 80 -7.11 -4.87 -0.08
C ASP A 80 -5.62 -4.59 -0.27
N VAL A 81 -5.28 -3.62 -1.12
CA VAL A 81 -3.90 -3.22 -1.29
C VAL A 81 -3.62 -2.01 -0.41
N GLN A 82 -2.89 -2.25 0.67
CA GLN A 82 -2.31 -1.17 1.48
C GLN A 82 -1.07 -0.63 0.75
N TRP A 83 -1.26 0.48 0.05
CA TRP A 83 -0.18 1.17 -0.65
C TRP A 83 0.31 2.36 0.19
N HIS A 84 1.62 2.60 0.20
CA HIS A 84 2.19 3.86 0.69
C HIS A 84 2.77 4.68 -0.48
N LYS A 85 2.23 5.88 -0.72
CA LYS A 85 2.67 6.74 -1.84
C LYS A 85 3.93 7.50 -1.43
N PRO A 86 5.11 7.21 -2.01
CA PRO A 86 6.30 8.02 -1.73
C PRO A 86 6.05 9.43 -2.25
N GLY A 87 5.94 10.40 -1.33
CA GLY A 87 5.70 11.81 -1.66
C GLY A 87 4.58 12.50 -0.89
N GLN A 88 3.76 11.79 -0.11
CA GLN A 88 3.03 12.45 0.98
C GLN A 88 4.02 12.69 2.11
N SER A 89 4.71 13.83 2.05
CA SER A 89 5.54 14.33 3.14
C SER A 89 4.62 14.58 4.33
N LEU A 90 4.50 13.58 5.21
CA LEU A 90 3.98 13.77 6.55
C LEU A 90 4.93 14.78 7.20
N THR A 91 4.53 16.04 7.16
CA THR A 91 5.16 17.11 7.90
C THR A 91 4.78 16.86 9.36
N HIS A 92 5.44 15.86 9.97
CA HIS A 92 5.38 15.63 11.40
C HIS A 92 6.11 16.80 12.05
N ILE A 93 5.36 17.82 12.46
CA ILE A 93 5.80 18.75 13.48
C ILE A 93 5.40 18.11 14.81
N LEU A 94 6.43 17.77 15.60
CA LEU A 94 6.31 17.29 16.99
C LEU A 94 5.69 18.35 17.89
#